data_AF-A0A7S2TLJ3-F1
#
_entry.id   AF-A0A7S2TLJ3-F1
#
_cell.length_a   1.000
_cell.length_b   1.000
_cell.length_c   1.000
_cell.angle_alpha   90.00
_cell.angle_beta   90.00
_cell.angle_gamma   90.00
#
_symmetry.space_group_name_H-M   'P 1'
#
loop_
_entity.id
_entity.type
_entity.pdbx_description
1 polymer ?
#
loop_
_entity_poly.entity_id
_entity_poly.type
_entity_poly.pdbx_seq_one_letter_code
_entity_poly.pdbx_strand_id
1 'polypeptide(L)'
;HAERKGRADLAAVCIATKGGFRRINAQSNGWRPGDMSPFGIETCIRESHRALNAVFKIGPIPLWMLHHPPTNDRQGKRLVAAMLAARKLVREGLVREIGICNATVTQLEMVDEVVGPLACVQSSFSLWDKAAALPLRAKEGLTSRRGLLDWCRQHGAVFIPYG
;
A
#
# COMPACT_ATOMS: atom_id res chain seq x y z
N HIS A 1 -41.20 -12.85 -15.65
CA HIS A 1 -40.15 -11.96 -16.17
C HIS A 1 -38.91 -12.17 -15.31
N ALA A 2 -37.93 -12.94 -15.79
CA ALA A 2 -36.77 -13.33 -14.99
C ALA A 2 -35.73 -12.20 -14.98
N GLU A 3 -35.46 -11.62 -13.80
CA GLU A 3 -34.38 -10.67 -13.58
C GLU A 3 -33.04 -11.33 -13.90
N ARG A 4 -32.39 -10.91 -15.00
CA ARG A 4 -30.96 -11.14 -15.18
C ARG A 4 -30.24 -10.25 -14.16
N LYS A 5 -29.89 -10.79 -13.00
CA LYS A 5 -28.87 -10.18 -12.13
C LYS A 5 -27.58 -10.14 -12.96
N GLY A 6 -27.20 -8.94 -13.39
CA GLY A 6 -25.97 -8.71 -14.14
C GLY A 6 -24.79 -9.27 -13.35
N ARG A 7 -24.18 -10.33 -13.87
CA ARG A 7 -22.94 -10.86 -13.31
C ARG A 7 -21.89 -9.79 -13.57
N ALA A 8 -21.44 -9.11 -12.50
CA ALA A 8 -20.41 -8.09 -12.62
C ALA A 8 -19.20 -8.68 -13.36
N ASP A 9 -18.77 -8.00 -14.42
CA ASP A 9 -17.57 -8.39 -15.14
C ASP A 9 -16.35 -8.09 -14.27
N LEU A 10 -15.77 -9.13 -13.66
CA LEU A 10 -14.57 -8.99 -12.84
C LEU A 10 -13.37 -8.50 -13.67
N ALA A 11 -13.40 -8.61 -15.00
CA ALA A 11 -12.38 -8.01 -15.85
C ALA A 11 -12.40 -6.46 -15.81
N ALA A 12 -13.55 -5.86 -15.44
CA ALA A 12 -13.70 -4.42 -15.27
C ALA A 12 -13.40 -3.92 -13.84
N VAL A 13 -13.00 -4.81 -12.92
CA VAL A 13 -12.78 -4.48 -11.50
C VAL A 13 -11.30 -4.60 -11.16
N CYS A 14 -10.72 -3.52 -10.63
CA CYS A 14 -9.40 -3.56 -10.01
C CYS A 14 -9.54 -3.79 -8.50
N ILE A 15 -9.01 -4.90 -8.01
CA ILE A 15 -8.99 -5.21 -6.58
C ILE A 15 -7.67 -4.69 -5.98
N ALA A 16 -7.81 -3.80 -5.00
CA ALA A 16 -6.71 -3.31 -4.19
C ALA A 16 -6.90 -3.74 -2.73
N THR A 17 -5.86 -4.32 -2.13
CA THR A 17 -5.87 -4.70 -0.70
C THR A 17 -4.61 -4.21 0.01
N LYS A 18 -4.56 -4.37 1.33
CA LYS A 18 -3.45 -3.87 2.17
C LYS A 18 -3.04 -4.88 3.23
N GLY A 19 -1.78 -4.81 3.64
CA GLY A 19 -1.25 -5.54 4.79
C GLY A 19 -0.45 -4.64 5.74
N GLY A 20 0.08 -5.21 6.82
CA GLY A 20 0.89 -4.48 7.81
C GLY A 20 0.11 -3.99 9.04
N PHE A 21 -1.20 -4.21 9.09
CA PHE A 21 -2.02 -4.07 10.30
C PHE A 21 -2.80 -5.33 10.58
N ARG A 22 -3.03 -5.60 11.86
CA ARG A 22 -3.92 -6.65 12.35
C ARG A 22 -4.96 -6.08 13.29
N ARG A 23 -6.17 -6.61 13.19
CA ARG A 23 -7.22 -6.34 14.17
C ARG A 23 -6.85 -7.05 15.48
N ILE A 24 -7.06 -6.39 16.62
CA ILE A 24 -6.69 -6.96 17.92
C ILE A 24 -7.49 -8.24 18.22
N ASN A 25 -8.79 -8.22 17.94
CA ASN A 25 -9.68 -9.37 17.94
C ASN A 25 -10.95 -9.07 17.12
N ALA A 26 -11.82 -10.07 16.94
CA ALA A 26 -13.04 -9.94 16.13
C ALA A 26 -14.09 -8.97 16.73
N GLN A 27 -13.99 -8.67 18.02
CA GLN A 27 -14.92 -7.82 18.76
C GLN A 27 -14.41 -6.38 18.95
N SER A 28 -13.16 -6.09 18.60
CA SER A 28 -12.51 -4.79 18.81
C SER A 28 -12.41 -4.00 17.50
N ASN A 29 -12.69 -2.70 17.54
CA ASN A 29 -12.39 -1.79 16.43
C ASN A 29 -10.92 -1.35 16.42
N GLY A 30 -10.10 -1.86 17.34
CA GLY A 30 -8.69 -1.54 17.47
C GLY A 30 -7.83 -2.26 16.43
N TRP A 31 -7.00 -1.47 15.77
CA TRP A 31 -5.95 -1.94 14.86
C TRP A 31 -4.57 -1.77 15.52
N ARG A 32 -3.67 -2.71 15.24
CA ARG A 32 -2.26 -2.65 15.66
C ARG A 32 -1.36 -3.00 14.49
N PRO A 33 -0.11 -2.50 14.46
CA PRO A 33 0.87 -2.98 13.52
C PRO A 33 0.93 -4.51 13.54
N GLY A 34 0.92 -5.11 12.35
CA GLY A 34 1.16 -6.54 12.16
C GLY A 34 2.65 -6.86 12.23
N ASP A 35 3.00 -8.10 11.92
CA ASP A 35 4.40 -8.45 11.68
C ASP A 35 4.84 -7.84 10.34
N MET A 36 5.74 -6.84 10.41
CA MET A 36 6.34 -6.16 9.26
C MET A 36 7.74 -6.69 8.95
N SER A 37 8.14 -7.83 9.51
CA SER A 37 9.30 -8.56 9.02
C SER A 37 9.08 -9.04 7.58
N PRO A 38 10.14 -9.34 6.80
CA PRO A 38 9.97 -9.94 5.48
C PRO A 38 9.03 -11.14 5.50
N PHE A 39 9.23 -12.07 6.43
CA PHE A 39 8.36 -13.24 6.60
C PHE A 39 6.89 -12.88 6.87
N GLY A 40 6.64 -11.90 7.74
CA GLY A 40 5.29 -11.42 8.04
C GLY A 40 4.60 -10.81 6.83
N ILE A 41 5.32 -10.03 6.02
CA ILE A 41 4.79 -9.42 4.79
C ILE A 41 4.52 -10.48 3.73
N GLU A 42 5.45 -11.41 3.50
CA GLU A 42 5.22 -12.52 2.56
C GLU A 42 3.98 -13.33 2.95
N THR A 43 3.87 -13.68 4.24
CA THR A 43 2.71 -14.40 4.79
C THR A 43 1.42 -13.61 4.57
N CYS A 44 1.41 -12.32 4.89
CA CYS A 44 0.24 -11.46 4.72
C CYS A 44 -0.24 -11.37 3.27
N ILE A 45 0.69 -11.25 2.32
CA ILE A 45 0.38 -11.22 0.87
C ILE A 45 -0.17 -12.57 0.41
N ARG A 46 0.47 -13.68 0.81
CA ARG A 46 0.03 -15.04 0.44
C ARG A 46 -1.38 -15.34 0.95
N GLU A 47 -1.69 -14.98 2.19
CA GLU A 47 -3.03 -15.15 2.75
C GLU A 47 -4.06 -14.24 2.06
N SER A 48 -3.70 -12.99 1.74
CA SER A 48 -4.57 -12.11 0.94
C SER A 48 -4.85 -12.71 -0.43
N HIS A 49 -3.83 -13.23 -1.11
CA HIS A 49 -3.95 -13.86 -2.42
C HIS A 49 -4.85 -15.10 -2.36
N ARG A 50 -4.63 -15.97 -1.37
CA ARG A 50 -5.45 -17.15 -1.12
C ARG A 50 -6.91 -16.79 -0.87
N ALA A 51 -7.17 -15.85 0.03
CA ALA A 51 -8.53 -15.45 0.41
C ALA A 51 -9.29 -14.85 -0.77
N LEU A 52 -8.66 -13.93 -1.51
CA LEU A 52 -9.27 -13.30 -2.68
C LEU A 52 -9.53 -14.32 -3.81
N ASN A 53 -8.61 -15.25 -4.05
CA ASN A 53 -8.78 -16.26 -5.09
C ASN A 53 -9.78 -17.37 -4.74
N ALA A 54 -10.00 -17.65 -3.45
CA ALA A 54 -11.03 -18.58 -3.01
C ALA A 54 -12.45 -18.13 -3.42
N VAL A 55 -12.66 -16.80 -3.51
CA VAL A 55 -13.98 -16.21 -3.83
C VAL A 55 -14.03 -15.71 -5.27
N PHE A 56 -13.04 -14.91 -5.69
CA PHE A 56 -13.09 -14.14 -6.93
C PHE A 56 -12.25 -14.71 -8.07
N LYS A 57 -11.36 -15.68 -7.80
CA LYS A 57 -10.46 -16.30 -8.80
C LYS A 57 -9.71 -15.28 -9.69
N ILE A 58 -9.13 -14.26 -9.07
CA ILE A 58 -8.51 -13.11 -9.73
C ILE A 58 -7.09 -13.36 -10.27
N GLY A 59 -6.48 -14.49 -9.93
CA GLY A 59 -5.06 -14.74 -10.15
C GLY A 59 -4.20 -13.81 -9.28
N PRO A 60 -3.14 -13.19 -9.83
CA PRO A 60 -2.33 -12.22 -9.09
C PRO A 60 -3.18 -11.05 -8.59
N ILE A 61 -2.99 -10.62 -7.34
CA ILE A 61 -3.65 -9.43 -6.78
C ILE A 61 -3.26 -8.21 -7.62
N PRO A 62 -4.20 -7.46 -8.22
CA PRO A 62 -3.85 -6.30 -9.05
C PRO A 62 -3.01 -5.26 -8.31
N LEU A 63 -3.39 -4.90 -7.09
CA LEU A 63 -2.65 -3.96 -6.25
C LEU A 63 -2.61 -4.41 -4.79
N TRP A 64 -1.40 -4.52 -4.23
CA TRP A 64 -1.21 -4.68 -2.80
C TRP A 64 -0.44 -3.49 -2.23
N MET A 65 -0.89 -2.96 -1.08
CA MET A 65 -0.21 -1.84 -0.43
C MET A 65 0.24 -2.18 0.99
N LEU A 66 1.42 -1.70 1.38
CA LEU A 66 1.76 -1.61 2.80
C LEU A 66 0.90 -0.52 3.44
N HIS A 67 0.11 -0.86 4.46
CA HIS A 67 -0.92 0.04 4.99
C HIS A 67 -0.33 1.23 5.77
N HIS A 68 0.71 1.00 6.57
CA HIS A 68 1.56 2.10 7.06
C HIS A 68 3.01 1.63 7.16
N PRO A 69 3.97 2.54 6.97
CA PRO A 69 5.37 2.28 7.29
C PRO A 69 5.59 1.96 8.77
N PRO A 70 6.64 1.19 9.11
CA PRO A 70 7.02 0.94 10.49
C PRO A 70 7.30 2.24 11.27
N THR A 71 6.81 2.30 12.52
CA THR A 71 7.19 3.37 13.45
C THR A 71 8.63 3.17 13.94
N ASN A 72 9.29 4.27 14.31
CA ASN A 72 10.68 4.30 14.81
C ASN A 72 11.72 3.72 13.83
N ASP A 73 11.45 3.74 12.53
CA ASP A 73 12.35 3.26 11.47
C ASP A 73 13.05 4.42 10.75
N ARG A 74 13.84 5.22 11.49
CA ARG A 74 14.46 6.44 10.97
C ARG A 74 15.39 6.20 9.78
N GLN A 75 15.97 5.00 9.67
CA GLN A 75 16.89 4.62 8.59
C GLN A 75 16.18 3.87 7.46
N GLY A 76 14.85 3.68 7.54
CA GLY A 76 14.06 2.98 6.53
C GLY A 76 14.37 1.49 6.36
N LYS A 77 15.23 0.90 7.19
CA LYS A 77 15.70 -0.49 7.00
C LYS A 77 14.55 -1.49 7.08
N ARG A 78 13.61 -1.29 8.01
CA ARG A 78 12.47 -2.20 8.18
C ARG A 78 11.46 -2.00 7.05
N LEU A 79 11.22 -0.75 6.67
CA LEU A 79 10.36 -0.40 5.54
C LEU A 79 10.87 -1.01 4.23
N VAL A 80 12.16 -0.80 3.91
CA VAL A 80 12.79 -1.34 2.70
C VAL A 80 12.75 -2.86 2.71
N ALA A 81 13.08 -3.52 3.82
CA ALA A 81 13.02 -4.98 3.93
C ALA A 81 11.59 -5.52 3.72
N ALA A 82 10.59 -4.85 4.28
CA ALA A 82 9.17 -5.19 4.07
C ALA A 82 8.77 -5.03 2.58
N MET A 83 9.19 -3.95 1.93
CA MET A 83 8.86 -3.69 0.54
C MET A 83 9.62 -4.58 -0.45
N LEU A 84 10.87 -4.98 -0.14
CA LEU A 84 11.61 -6.00 -0.88
C LEU A 84 10.89 -7.36 -0.84
N ALA A 85 10.36 -7.73 0.33
CA ALA A 85 9.54 -8.92 0.45
C ALA A 85 8.29 -8.82 -0.44
N ALA A 86 7.57 -7.69 -0.43
CA ALA A 86 6.44 -7.49 -1.32
C ALA A 86 6.82 -7.57 -2.82
N ARG A 87 7.96 -6.97 -3.22
CA ARG A 87 8.46 -7.03 -4.60
C ARG A 87 8.84 -8.45 -5.03
N LYS A 88 9.33 -9.28 -4.12
CA LYS A 88 9.55 -10.71 -4.40
C LYS A 88 8.25 -11.40 -4.81
N LEU A 89 7.13 -11.10 -4.15
CA LEU A 89 5.81 -11.67 -4.48
C LEU A 89 5.24 -11.14 -5.82
N VAL A 90 5.69 -9.97 -6.27
CA VAL A 90 5.42 -9.52 -7.65
C VAL A 90 6.13 -10.43 -8.65
N ARG A 91 7.41 -10.72 -8.43
CA ARG A 91 8.19 -11.63 -9.30
C ARG A 91 7.66 -13.06 -9.30
N GLU A 92 7.12 -13.52 -8.17
CA GLU A 92 6.46 -14.84 -8.06
C GLU A 92 5.04 -14.86 -8.67
N GLY A 93 4.51 -13.73 -9.14
CA GLY A 93 3.19 -13.66 -9.77
C GLY A 93 2.01 -13.72 -8.80
N LEU A 94 2.19 -13.45 -7.51
CA LEU A 94 1.08 -13.37 -6.55
C LEU A 94 0.46 -11.97 -6.50
N VAL A 95 1.21 -10.95 -6.91
CA VAL A 95 0.80 -9.54 -6.94
C VAL A 95 1.25 -8.96 -8.28
N ARG A 96 0.47 -8.07 -8.90
CA ARG A 96 0.91 -7.34 -10.10
C ARG A 96 1.68 -6.10 -9.72
N GLU A 97 1.08 -5.27 -8.87
CA GLU A 97 1.66 -3.99 -8.46
C GLU A 97 1.69 -3.80 -6.95
N ILE A 98 2.68 -3.04 -6.48
CA ILE A 98 2.82 -2.66 -5.07
C ILE A 98 2.80 -1.14 -4.89
N GLY A 99 2.22 -0.72 -3.78
CA GLY A 99 2.21 0.68 -3.34
C GLY A 99 2.38 0.81 -1.84
N ILE A 100 2.36 2.04 -1.35
CA ILE A 100 2.46 2.34 0.09
C ILE A 100 1.37 3.32 0.48
N CYS A 101 0.71 3.04 1.60
CA CYS A 101 -0.21 3.95 2.23
C CYS A 101 0.48 4.66 3.40
N ASN A 102 0.20 5.94 3.61
CA ASN A 102 0.67 6.72 4.75
C ASN A 102 2.20 6.82 4.91
N ALA A 103 2.92 6.85 3.80
CA ALA A 103 4.35 7.17 3.78
C ALA A 103 4.62 8.67 3.65
N THR A 104 5.79 9.08 4.11
CA THR A 104 6.36 10.41 3.83
C THR A 104 7.25 10.36 2.59
N VAL A 105 7.59 11.52 2.02
CA VAL A 105 8.50 11.61 0.86
C VAL A 105 9.84 10.92 1.14
N THR A 106 10.44 11.17 2.31
CA THR A 106 11.71 10.52 2.68
C THR A 106 11.62 9.00 2.75
N GLN A 107 10.50 8.46 3.23
CA GLN A 107 10.27 7.02 3.25
C GLN A 107 10.10 6.44 1.83
N LEU A 108 9.42 7.19 0.95
CA LEU A 108 9.23 6.80 -0.44
C LEU A 108 10.55 6.81 -1.20
N GLU A 109 11.40 7.82 -1.00
CA GLU A 109 12.75 7.89 -1.59
C GLU A 109 13.60 6.68 -1.18
N MET A 110 13.62 6.33 0.12
CA MET A 110 14.33 5.14 0.61
C MET A 110 13.86 3.84 -0.05
N VAL A 111 12.55 3.72 -0.29
CA VAL A 111 12.00 2.53 -0.95
C VAL A 111 12.28 2.54 -2.44
N ASP A 112 12.09 3.67 -3.12
CA ASP A 112 12.28 3.78 -4.56
C ASP A 112 13.74 3.49 -4.97
N GLU A 113 14.70 4.00 -4.19
CA GLU A 113 16.13 3.78 -4.42
C GLU A 113 16.54 2.29 -4.39
N VAL A 114 15.91 1.48 -3.53
CA VAL A 114 16.33 0.09 -3.27
C VAL A 114 15.39 -0.95 -3.87
N VAL A 115 14.08 -0.70 -3.82
CA VAL A 115 13.01 -1.64 -4.22
C VAL A 115 12.53 -1.36 -5.64
N GLY A 116 12.72 -0.14 -6.12
CA GLY A 116 12.26 0.35 -7.42
C GLY A 116 10.81 0.86 -7.42
N PRO A 117 10.28 1.17 -8.62
CA PRO A 117 9.10 2.00 -8.80
C PRO A 117 7.85 1.50 -8.08
N LEU A 118 7.13 2.41 -7.41
CA LEU A 118 5.85 2.14 -6.77
C LEU A 118 4.69 2.52 -7.69
N ALA A 119 3.68 1.67 -7.79
CA ALA A 119 2.51 1.95 -8.63
C ALA A 119 1.63 3.07 -8.05
N CYS A 120 1.56 3.17 -6.71
CA CYS A 120 0.77 4.20 -6.07
C CYS A 120 1.24 4.58 -4.66
N VAL A 121 0.85 5.78 -4.26
CA VAL A 121 0.87 6.23 -2.87
C VAL A 121 -0.56 6.54 -2.46
N GLN A 122 -1.03 5.92 -1.38
CA GLN A 122 -2.33 6.27 -0.78
C GLN A 122 -2.11 7.16 0.43
N SER A 123 -2.73 8.33 0.47
CA SER A 123 -2.62 9.23 1.62
C SER A 123 -3.88 10.09 1.76
N SER A 124 -4.07 10.64 2.95
CA SER A 124 -5.15 11.56 3.24
C SER A 124 -5.03 12.83 2.39
N PHE A 125 -6.09 13.20 1.69
CA PHE A 125 -6.19 14.44 0.96
C PHE A 125 -7.65 14.82 0.73
N SER A 126 -8.02 16.03 1.14
CA SER A 126 -9.38 16.56 1.00
C SER A 126 -9.37 18.08 0.97
N LEU A 127 -10.55 18.70 0.86
CA LEU A 127 -10.69 20.15 1.02
C LEU A 127 -10.22 20.63 2.41
N TRP A 128 -10.23 19.76 3.41
CA TRP A 128 -9.83 20.04 4.79
C TRP A 128 -8.42 19.58 5.14
N ASP A 129 -7.85 18.64 4.37
CA ASP A 129 -6.48 18.18 4.52
C ASP A 129 -5.71 18.30 3.20
N LYS A 130 -5.01 19.42 3.03
CA LYS A 130 -4.24 19.72 1.81
C LYS A 130 -2.75 19.46 1.94
N ALA A 131 -2.31 18.81 3.03
CA ALA A 131 -0.89 18.68 3.34
C ALA A 131 -0.09 18.05 2.17
N ALA A 132 -0.65 17.03 1.51
CA ALA A 132 -0.05 16.34 0.36
C ALA A 132 0.33 17.26 -0.81
N ALA A 133 -0.41 18.37 -1.00
CA ALA A 133 -0.18 19.33 -2.08
C ALA A 133 0.77 20.48 -1.71
N LEU A 134 1.15 20.59 -0.43
CA LEU A 134 2.06 21.65 0.00
C LEU A 134 3.52 21.22 -0.26
N PRO A 135 4.43 22.15 -0.57
CA PRO A 135 5.84 21.83 -0.78
C PRO A 135 6.48 21.19 0.46
N LEU A 136 7.35 20.21 0.23
CA LEU A 136 8.18 19.64 1.29
C LEU A 136 9.15 20.70 1.81
N ARG A 137 9.28 20.79 3.13
CA ARG A 137 10.23 21.70 3.80
C ARG A 137 11.46 20.91 4.24
N ALA A 138 12.64 21.53 4.16
CA ALA A 138 13.94 20.90 4.40
C ALA A 138 14.09 20.14 5.73
N LYS A 139 13.26 20.42 6.74
CA LYS A 139 13.32 19.80 8.08
C LYS A 139 12.18 18.82 8.39
N GLU A 140 11.27 18.58 7.45
CA GLU A 140 9.98 17.90 7.72
C GLU A 140 9.87 16.47 7.13
N GLY A 141 10.89 15.99 6.41
CA GLY A 141 10.83 14.78 5.57
C GLY A 141 10.34 13.47 6.21
N LEU A 142 10.62 13.22 7.48
CA LEU A 142 10.33 11.93 8.13
C LEU A 142 8.94 11.81 8.75
N THR A 143 8.23 12.91 8.98
CA THR A 143 6.90 12.90 9.63
C THR A 143 5.84 13.66 8.85
N SER A 144 6.23 14.41 7.82
CA SER A 144 5.32 15.26 7.06
C SER A 144 4.76 14.53 5.85
N ARG A 145 3.48 14.77 5.61
CA ARG A 145 2.77 14.35 4.39
C ARG A 145 2.95 15.36 3.25
N ARG A 146 3.72 16.43 3.45
CA ARG A 146 3.99 17.44 2.41
C ARG A 146 4.82 16.86 1.27
N GLY A 147 4.59 17.37 0.07
CA GLY A 147 5.32 17.00 -1.15
C GLY A 147 4.91 15.68 -1.77
N LEU A 148 3.91 14.96 -1.22
CA LEU A 148 3.50 13.66 -1.76
C LEU A 148 2.93 13.73 -3.18
N LEU A 149 2.15 14.77 -3.50
CA LEU A 149 1.65 14.94 -4.88
C LEU A 149 2.78 15.19 -5.87
N ASP A 150 3.77 16.02 -5.49
CA ASP A 150 4.92 16.30 -6.32
C ASP A 150 5.80 15.06 -6.51
N TRP A 151 6.03 14.29 -5.44
CA TRP A 151 6.77 13.04 -5.51
C TRP A 151 6.08 12.04 -6.44
N CYS A 152 4.77 11.85 -6.30
CA CYS A 152 3.99 10.96 -7.17
C CYS A 152 4.12 11.35 -8.64
N ARG A 153 4.00 12.65 -8.94
CA ARG A 153 4.15 13.20 -10.29
C ARG A 153 5.56 12.96 -10.85
N GLN A 154 6.61 13.11 -10.05
CA GLN A 154 8.00 12.95 -10.47
C GLN A 154 8.39 11.49 -10.72
N HIS A 155 7.87 10.56 -9.90
CA HIS A 155 8.21 9.14 -9.95
C HIS A 155 7.21 8.30 -10.77
N GLY A 156 6.18 8.93 -11.35
CA GLY A 156 5.15 8.25 -12.14
C GLY A 156 4.19 7.38 -11.31
N ALA A 157 4.15 7.58 -9.99
CA ALA A 157 3.23 6.87 -9.09
C ALA A 157 1.85 7.55 -9.09
N VAL A 158 0.79 6.74 -9.01
CA VAL A 158 -0.58 7.27 -8.84
C VAL A 158 -0.80 7.70 -7.40
N PHE A 159 -1.30 8.92 -7.19
CA PHE A 159 -1.76 9.33 -5.86
C PHE A 159 -3.22 8.94 -5.66
N ILE A 160 -3.51 8.15 -4.61
CA ILE A 160 -4.86 7.72 -4.26
C ILE A 160 -5.29 8.46 -2.98
N PRO A 161 -6.19 9.45 -3.07
CA PRO A 161 -6.66 10.19 -1.90
C PRO A 161 -7.61 9.35 -1.03
N TYR A 162 -7.56 9.57 0.27
CA TYR A 162 -8.65 9.23 1.20
C TYR A 162 -8.96 10.41 2.13
N GLY A 163 -10.09 10.41 2.82
CA GLY A 163 -10.49 11.50 3.72
C GLY A 163 -11.56 11.07 4.69
#